data_AF-A0A942P6M1-F1
#
_entry.id   AF-A0A942P6M1-F1
#
_cell.length_a   1.000
_cell.length_b   1.000
_cell.length_c   1.000
_cell.angle_alpha   90.00
_cell.angle_beta   90.00
_cell.angle_gamma   90.00
#
_symmetry.space_group_name_H-M   'P 1'
#
loop_
_entity.id
_entity.type
_entity.pdbx_description
1 polymer ?
#
loop_
_entity_poly.entity_id
_entity_poly.type
_entity_poly.pdbx_seq_one_letter_code
_entity_poly.pdbx_strand_id
1 'polypeptide(L)'
;MRILSLAFFLFIAAFAANPAAAHDITKGDLVISAPWSRATPAGASVAAGYLAVTNKGLSADRLLSFTTDLAGQPEVHEMSNEGGIMKMRPLAKGLAIPAGATVKLEPGGYHLMLMQLKKPLAAG
;
A
#
# COMPACT_ATOMS: atom_id res chain seq x y z
N MET A 1 66.69 -10.28 -2.62
CA MET A 1 65.83 -9.23 -3.24
C MET A 1 64.48 -9.30 -2.54
N ARG A 2 64.13 -8.24 -1.78
CA ARG A 2 62.94 -8.19 -0.91
C ARG A 2 61.74 -7.83 -1.80
N ILE A 3 60.75 -8.70 -1.90
CA ILE A 3 59.49 -8.38 -2.57
C ILE A 3 58.41 -8.34 -1.51
N LEU A 4 57.96 -7.11 -1.25
CA LEU A 4 56.93 -6.71 -0.32
C LEU A 4 55.58 -7.07 -0.95
N SER A 5 54.90 -8.12 -0.49
CA SER A 5 53.56 -8.47 -0.97
C SER A 5 52.49 -7.93 -0.03
N LEU A 6 51.76 -6.98 -0.60
CA LEU A 6 50.70 -6.14 -0.07
C LEU A 6 49.52 -6.97 0.47
N ALA A 7 49.09 -6.69 1.69
CA ALA A 7 47.88 -7.23 2.28
C ALA A 7 46.64 -6.70 1.53
N PHE A 8 45.77 -7.60 1.07
CA PHE A 8 44.45 -7.26 0.57
C PHE A 8 43.42 -8.09 1.35
N PHE A 9 42.99 -7.55 2.50
CA PHE A 9 41.85 -8.10 3.23
C PHE A 9 40.58 -7.76 2.45
N LEU A 10 40.07 -8.74 1.71
CA LEU A 10 38.76 -8.64 1.06
C LEU A 10 37.67 -8.82 2.14
N PHE A 11 37.26 -7.73 2.77
CA PHE A 11 36.11 -7.72 3.67
C PHE A 11 34.83 -7.77 2.81
N ILE A 12 34.35 -8.97 2.50
CA ILE A 12 33.01 -9.15 1.90
C ILE A 12 31.99 -8.81 3.00
N ALA A 13 31.56 -7.55 3.03
CA ALA A 13 30.38 -7.15 3.79
C ALA A 13 29.17 -7.77 3.10
N ALA A 14 28.65 -8.85 3.69
CA ALA A 14 27.37 -9.44 3.31
C ALA A 14 26.27 -8.37 3.52
N PHE A 15 25.81 -7.77 2.43
CA PHE A 15 24.61 -6.93 2.45
C PHE A 15 23.41 -7.87 2.55
N ALA A 16 23.02 -8.21 3.78
CA ALA A 16 21.76 -8.89 4.04
C ALA A 16 20.64 -7.95 3.60
N ALA A 17 20.03 -8.23 2.44
CA ALA A 17 18.80 -7.58 2.02
C ALA A 17 17.71 -7.98 3.01
N ASN A 18 17.48 -7.16 4.03
CA ASN A 18 16.35 -7.32 4.93
C ASN A 18 15.09 -7.04 4.10
N PRO A 19 14.23 -8.05 3.82
CA PRO A 19 12.95 -7.75 3.18
C PRO A 19 12.22 -6.81 4.13
N ALA A 20 11.83 -5.64 3.62
CA ALA A 20 11.01 -4.70 4.35
C ALA A 20 9.63 -5.33 4.55
N ALA A 21 9.48 -6.12 5.62
CA ALA A 21 8.17 -6.53 6.08
C ALA A 21 7.40 -5.24 6.38
N ALA A 22 6.35 -4.96 5.61
CA ALA A 22 5.45 -3.87 5.91
C ALA A 22 4.87 -4.13 7.30
N HIS A 23 5.32 -3.36 8.30
CA HIS A 23 4.88 -3.55 9.68
C HIS A 23 3.43 -3.10 9.80
N ASP A 24 2.64 -3.88 10.54
CA ASP A 24 1.28 -3.49 10.87
C ASP A 24 1.29 -2.16 11.65
N ILE A 25 0.44 -1.23 11.23
CA ILE A 25 0.28 0.06 11.86
C ILE A 25 -0.96 0.01 12.75
N THR A 26 -0.78 0.18 14.05
CA THR A 26 -1.89 0.21 15.01
C THR A 26 -2.14 1.65 15.46
N LYS A 27 -3.41 2.09 15.42
CA LYS A 27 -3.86 3.38 15.93
C LYS A 27 -5.16 3.19 16.70
N GLY A 28 -5.08 3.31 18.03
CA GLY A 28 -6.20 2.94 18.90
C GLY A 28 -6.58 1.48 18.67
N ASP A 29 -7.86 1.25 18.40
CA ASP A 29 -8.40 -0.09 18.12
C ASP A 29 -8.28 -0.52 16.65
N LEU A 30 -7.80 0.35 15.76
CA LEU A 30 -7.63 0.05 14.35
C LEU A 30 -6.22 -0.49 14.07
N VAL A 31 -6.14 -1.57 13.31
CA VAL A 31 -4.90 -2.15 12.79
C VAL A 31 -4.95 -2.14 11.28
N ILE A 32 -3.98 -1.47 10.66
CA ILE A 32 -3.76 -1.46 9.22
C ILE A 32 -2.62 -2.42 8.92
N SER A 33 -2.88 -3.43 8.09
CA SER A 33 -1.93 -4.52 7.82
C SER A 33 -1.76 -4.76 6.33
N ALA A 34 -0.61 -5.34 5.97
CA ALA A 34 -0.26 -5.75 4.62
C ALA A 34 -0.53 -4.69 3.53
N PRO A 35 -0.06 -3.42 3.68
CA PRO A 35 -0.19 -2.44 2.62
C PRO A 35 0.70 -2.80 1.42
N TRP A 36 0.15 -2.72 0.22
CA TRP A 36 0.88 -2.95 -1.02
C TRP A 36 0.23 -2.22 -2.20
N SER A 37 0.98 -2.07 -3.29
CA SER A 37 0.48 -1.53 -4.56
C SER A 37 1.16 -2.27 -5.71
N ARG A 38 0.56 -2.22 -6.90
CA ARG A 38 1.22 -2.70 -8.12
C ARG A 38 2.22 -1.65 -8.60
N ALA A 39 3.40 -2.11 -9.04
CA ALA A 39 4.29 -1.26 -9.81
C ALA A 39 3.55 -0.74 -11.05
N THR A 40 3.78 0.52 -11.39
CA THR A 40 3.14 1.16 -12.53
C THR A 40 4.11 1.28 -13.70
N PRO A 41 3.64 1.15 -14.96
CA PRO A 41 4.47 1.43 -16.11
C PRO A 41 4.89 2.91 -16.15
N ALA A 42 5.95 3.21 -16.90
CA ALA A 42 6.39 4.58 -17.14
C ALA A 42 5.25 5.40 -17.78
N GLY A 43 5.01 6.61 -17.26
CA GLY A 43 3.94 7.50 -17.73
C GLY A 43 2.54 7.19 -17.19
N ALA A 44 2.38 6.20 -16.30
CA ALA A 44 1.11 5.97 -15.62
C ALA A 44 0.68 7.19 -14.80
N SER A 45 -0.57 7.63 -14.98
CA SER A 45 -1.19 8.71 -14.22
C SER A 45 -2.01 8.22 -13.03
N VAL A 46 -2.17 6.90 -12.88
CA VAL A 46 -3.05 6.25 -11.92
C VAL A 46 -2.39 5.01 -11.31
N ALA A 47 -2.59 4.79 -10.01
CA ALA A 47 -2.30 3.54 -9.30
C ALA A 47 -3.42 3.16 -8.33
N ALA A 48 -3.40 1.89 -7.90
CA ALA A 48 -4.25 1.39 -6.83
C ALA A 48 -3.40 0.86 -5.67
N GLY A 49 -3.76 1.24 -4.45
CA GLY A 49 -3.22 0.72 -3.20
C GLY A 49 -4.20 -0.22 -2.52
N TYR A 50 -3.66 -1.23 -1.86
CA TYR A 50 -4.37 -2.32 -1.22
C TYR A 50 -3.83 -2.51 0.19
N LEU A 51 -4.69 -2.88 1.12
CA LEU A 51 -4.37 -3.10 2.54
C LEU A 51 -5.55 -3.80 3.22
N ALA A 52 -5.37 -4.24 4.46
CA ALA A 52 -6.49 -4.63 5.32
C ALA A 52 -6.60 -3.70 6.52
N VAL A 53 -7.84 -3.33 6.87
CA VAL A 53 -8.15 -2.56 8.09
C VAL A 53 -8.95 -3.46 9.03
N THR A 54 -8.38 -3.76 10.19
CA THR A 54 -9.04 -4.51 11.26
C THR A 54 -9.48 -3.54 12.34
N ASN A 55 -10.77 -3.53 12.68
CA ASN A 55 -11.28 -2.79 13.83
C ASN A 55 -11.46 -3.76 15.01
N LYS A 56 -10.61 -3.65 16.03
CA LYS A 56 -10.65 -4.44 17.27
C LYS A 56 -11.54 -3.82 18.35
N GLY A 57 -12.14 -2.67 18.07
CA GLY A 57 -12.93 -1.90 19.02
C GLY A 57 -14.38 -2.38 19.09
N LEU A 58 -15.12 -1.77 20.01
CA LEU A 58 -16.54 -2.08 20.26
C LEU A 58 -17.50 -1.20 19.45
N SER A 59 -17.00 -0.16 18.77
CA SER A 59 -17.78 0.76 17.95
C SER A 59 -17.34 0.71 16.49
N ALA A 60 -18.29 0.91 15.57
CA ALA A 60 -17.98 0.99 14.15
C ALA A 60 -17.17 2.25 13.83
N ASP A 61 -16.24 2.13 12.89
CA ASP A 61 -15.43 3.22 12.38
C ASP A 61 -15.59 3.35 10.86
N ARG A 62 -14.92 4.32 10.25
CA ARG A 62 -15.04 4.63 8.83
C ARG A 62 -13.76 5.26 8.28
N LEU A 63 -13.22 4.66 7.22
CA LEU A 63 -12.14 5.25 6.44
C LEU A 63 -12.74 6.31 5.51
N LEU A 64 -12.64 7.57 5.91
CA LEU A 64 -13.20 8.71 5.18
C LEU A 64 -12.34 9.13 3.98
N SER A 65 -11.03 9.19 4.19
CA SER A 65 -10.07 9.66 3.20
C SER A 65 -8.66 9.17 3.54
N PHE A 66 -7.73 9.38 2.63
CA PHE A 66 -6.31 9.26 2.87
C PHE A 66 -5.56 10.39 2.18
N THR A 67 -4.35 10.69 2.63
CA THR A 67 -3.47 11.68 2.02
C THR A 67 -2.17 11.02 1.59
N THR A 68 -1.54 11.57 0.56
CA THR A 68 -0.24 11.09 0.08
C THR A 68 0.46 12.15 -0.73
N ASP A 69 1.79 12.17 -0.68
CA ASP A 69 2.60 13.01 -1.55
C ASP A 69 2.76 12.42 -2.95
N LEU A 70 2.39 11.15 -3.15
CA LEU A 70 2.57 10.42 -4.41
C LEU A 70 1.59 10.85 -5.51
N ALA A 71 0.44 11.41 -5.14
CA ALA A 71 -0.68 11.67 -6.05
C ALA A 71 -1.33 13.03 -5.77
N GLY A 72 -1.93 13.63 -6.79
CA GLY A 72 -2.70 14.88 -6.65
C GLY A 72 -4.12 14.65 -6.10
N GLN A 73 -4.69 13.47 -6.34
CA GLN A 73 -6.08 13.15 -6.01
C GLN A 73 -6.18 11.73 -5.40
N PRO A 74 -6.00 11.59 -4.07
CA PRO A 74 -6.20 10.34 -3.36
C PRO A 74 -7.69 10.10 -3.02
N GLU A 75 -8.24 8.95 -3.41
CA GLU A 75 -9.66 8.63 -3.22
C GLU A 75 -9.89 7.16 -2.81
N VAL A 76 -10.90 6.88 -1.98
CA VAL A 76 -11.29 5.49 -1.65
C VAL A 76 -12.36 5.05 -2.65
N HIS A 77 -12.12 3.94 -3.35
CA HIS A 77 -13.00 3.43 -4.39
C HIS A 77 -13.53 2.04 -4.07
N GLU A 78 -14.68 1.71 -4.66
CA GLU A 78 -15.23 0.36 -4.73
C GLU A 78 -15.30 -0.10 -6.18
N MET A 79 -15.19 -1.40 -6.38
CA MET A 79 -15.49 -2.05 -7.65
C MET A 79 -16.74 -2.90 -7.49
N SER A 80 -17.72 -2.69 -8.37
CA SER A 80 -18.97 -3.45 -8.37
C SER A 80 -19.34 -3.93 -9.77
N ASN A 81 -19.99 -5.09 -9.83
CA ASN A 81 -20.54 -5.62 -11.08
C ASN A 81 -22.00 -5.18 -11.21
N GLU A 82 -22.28 -4.36 -12.21
CA GLU A 82 -23.64 -3.98 -12.56
C GLU A 82 -23.99 -4.53 -13.94
N GLY A 83 -24.76 -5.61 -13.97
CA GLY A 83 -25.24 -6.21 -15.23
C GLY A 83 -24.13 -6.77 -16.12
N GLY A 84 -23.05 -7.28 -15.54
CA GLY A 84 -21.88 -7.80 -16.28
C GLY A 84 -20.79 -6.74 -16.52
N ILE A 85 -21.04 -5.48 -16.16
CA ILE A 85 -20.10 -4.38 -16.34
C ILE A 85 -19.44 -4.08 -14.99
N MET A 86 -18.12 -4.24 -14.93
CA MET A 86 -17.33 -3.82 -13.78
C MET A 86 -17.24 -2.29 -13.76
N LYS A 87 -17.78 -1.69 -12.69
CA LYS A 87 -17.76 -0.25 -12.44
C LYS A 87 -16.88 0.04 -11.25
N MET A 88 -16.03 1.04 -11.40
CA MET A 88 -15.20 1.59 -10.34
C MET A 88 -15.80 2.93 -9.92
N ARG A 89 -16.02 3.14 -8.61
CA ARG A 89 -16.64 4.36 -8.09
C ARG A 89 -15.99 4.86 -6.82
N PRO A 90 -15.86 6.19 -6.64
CA PRO A 90 -15.45 6.77 -5.38
C PRO A 90 -16.53 6.60 -4.30
N LEU A 91 -16.10 6.28 -3.09
CA LEU A 91 -16.92 6.23 -1.89
C LEU A 91 -16.95 7.61 -1.22
N ALA A 92 -17.87 8.48 -1.65
CA ALA A 92 -17.99 9.84 -1.11
C ALA A 92 -18.27 9.90 0.40
N LYS A 93 -18.90 8.86 0.95
CA LYS A 93 -19.15 8.72 2.39
C LYS A 93 -18.05 7.91 3.10
N GLY A 94 -16.95 7.56 2.43
CA GLY A 94 -15.93 6.67 2.96
C GLY A 94 -16.37 5.20 3.10
N LEU A 95 -15.43 4.37 3.52
CA LEU A 95 -15.59 2.93 3.69
C LEU A 95 -15.86 2.59 5.16
N ALA A 96 -16.99 1.93 5.43
CA ALA A 96 -17.35 1.50 6.78
C ALA A 96 -16.43 0.36 7.26
N ILE A 97 -15.97 0.45 8.50
CA ILE A 97 -15.16 -0.57 9.18
C ILE A 97 -15.91 -0.99 10.46
N PRO A 98 -16.81 -1.99 10.38
CA PRO A 98 -17.61 -2.42 11.53
C PRO A 98 -16.75 -2.87 12.72
N ALA A 99 -17.29 -2.74 13.94
CA ALA A 99 -16.65 -3.25 15.16
C ALA A 99 -16.35 -4.75 15.04
N GLY A 100 -15.16 -5.18 15.45
CA GLY A 100 -14.72 -6.57 15.40
C GLY A 100 -14.47 -7.13 13.99
N ALA A 101 -14.58 -6.31 12.93
CA ALA A 101 -14.45 -6.77 11.55
C ALA A 101 -13.10 -6.39 10.93
N THR A 102 -12.71 -7.18 9.92
CA THR A 102 -11.62 -6.84 9.01
C THR A 102 -12.19 -6.52 7.64
N VAL A 103 -11.90 -5.33 7.12
CA VAL A 103 -12.25 -4.92 5.76
C VAL A 103 -11.00 -4.92 4.90
N LYS A 104 -11.04 -5.69 3.82
CA LYS A 104 -9.93 -5.80 2.87
C LYS A 104 -10.15 -4.86 1.69
N LEU A 105 -9.10 -4.12 1.36
CA LEU A 105 -8.96 -3.39 0.11
C LEU A 105 -8.08 -4.25 -0.80
N GLU A 106 -8.67 -4.85 -1.82
CA GLU A 106 -8.04 -5.85 -2.69
C GLU A 106 -8.53 -5.72 -4.15
N PRO A 107 -7.78 -6.27 -5.13
CA PRO A 107 -8.19 -6.23 -6.53
C PRO A 107 -9.60 -6.81 -6.73
N GLY A 108 -10.48 -6.05 -7.40
CA GLY A 108 -11.87 -6.46 -7.63
C GLY A 108 -12.85 -6.05 -6.53
N GLY A 109 -12.38 -5.47 -5.42
CA GLY A 109 -13.20 -4.91 -4.35
C GLY A 109 -12.86 -3.45 -4.04
N TYR A 110 -12.75 -3.12 -2.75
CA TYR A 110 -12.33 -1.80 -2.32
C TYR A 110 -10.85 -1.54 -2.60
N HIS A 111 -10.47 -0.30 -2.86
CA HIS A 111 -9.07 0.06 -3.09
C HIS A 111 -8.82 1.56 -2.87
N LEU A 112 -7.56 1.90 -2.61
CA LEU A 112 -7.09 3.27 -2.56
C LEU A 112 -6.70 3.70 -3.98
N MET A 113 -7.48 4.58 -4.59
CA MET A 113 -7.21 5.10 -5.92
C MET A 113 -6.30 6.32 -5.82
N LEU A 114 -5.14 6.24 -6.50
CA LEU A 114 -4.17 7.34 -6.59
C LEU A 114 -4.27 7.94 -7.99
N MET A 115 -5.04 9.03 -8.13
CA MET A 115 -5.17 9.77 -9.38
C MET A 115 -4.13 10.89 -9.46
N GLN A 116 -3.68 11.21 -10.67
CA GLN A 116 -2.64 12.21 -10.92
C GLN A 116 -1.33 11.87 -10.19
N LEU A 117 -0.82 10.66 -10.42
CA LEU A 117 0.48 10.25 -9.93
C LEU A 117 1.56 11.25 -10.35
N LYS A 118 2.38 11.67 -9.38
CA LYS A 118 3.50 12.59 -9.62
C LYS A 118 4.73 11.85 -10.16
N LYS A 119 4.87 10.56 -9.82
CA LYS A 119 5.96 9.68 -10.26
C LYS A 119 5.44 8.23 -10.37
N PRO A 120 6.01 7.39 -11.24
CA PRO A 120 5.68 5.96 -11.29
C PRO A 120 6.00 5.27 -9.96
N LEU A 121 5.17 4.31 -9.57
CA LEU A 121 5.47 3.37 -8.48
C LEU A 121 6.41 2.28 -9.02
N ALA A 122 7.62 2.20 -8.48
CA ALA A 122 8.56 1.14 -8.77
C ALA A 122 8.33 -0.05 -7.81
N ALA A 123 8.68 -1.26 -8.26
CA ALA A 123 8.73 -2.41 -7.37
C ALA A 123 9.86 -2.23 -6.33
N GLY A 124 9.62 -2.65 -5.09
CA GLY A 124 10.55 -2.56 -3.96
C GLY A 124 10.10 -3.44 -2.80
#